data_AF-A0AAI9K2V4-F1
#
_entry.id   AF-A0AAI9K2V4-F1
#
_cell.length_a   1.000
_cell.length_b   1.000
_cell.length_c   1.000
_cell.angle_alpha   90.00
_cell.angle_beta   90.00
_cell.angle_gamma   90.00
#
_symmetry.space_group_name_H-M   'P 1'
#
loop_
_entity.id
_entity.type
_entity.pdbx_description
1 polymer ?
#
loop_
_entity_poly.entity_id
_entity_poly.type
_entity_poly.pdbx_seq_one_letter_code
_entity_poly.pdbx_strand_id
1 'polypeptide(L)'
;MIRILMKKQLKMLFSGFFVDRKTGKSRSKGAVVLGIISYVAVLQGCMGAMFGMEAYSVCEPLCSAGLDWMYMAMMSMMALTIGILGSVFNTYASLYQAKDNDLMLSLPIPVRAILFARLSGVYIMGAMFAVTAMVPGIIVYGIVAHPGVWPVVSSIIVLVLLTFVILVLSCILGWVVGKIGNKTRNKSFVTVVLSLAFIAAYYAVYMNANKLLSKILANSGEYSAKIKGAAYPLYSIGRAATGDGLQLAFVATGTLIISLAVWLVLERTFIGIVTTKAGHTKRKNIIKAAKAQSQDAALLQKEFKRLAASAVYMLNCSLGTLIMIAMAVVCLVKGQYVVDMITKTPGLPDGVLIIGACIAVCAAASMNDLTAPSISLEGKNLWIVRSLPVTSWQILRAKLRMHVILTLIPALILDIVMLVFVTPSLVDGVMMLLIPCLYVCLTAYIGLAVNLKMPKLDWTSEASVVKQSMGVLVAILSNFVYIIVLVVGYLLFGGFTGATMYLAISTALTAAAAVLFRIWLKRRGVQVFEAL
;
A
#
# COMPACT_ATOMS: atom_id res chain seq x y z
N MET A 1 15.06 18.82 23.65
CA MET A 1 15.65 17.82 22.72
C MET A 1 14.60 16.97 21.98
N ILE A 2 13.79 16.16 22.68
CA ILE A 2 12.76 15.28 22.07
C ILE A 2 11.81 16.07 21.15
N ARG A 3 11.34 17.25 21.56
CA ARG A 3 10.50 18.15 20.74
C ARG A 3 11.14 18.49 19.39
N ILE A 4 12.46 18.67 19.34
CA ILE A 4 13.18 19.00 18.10
C ILE A 4 13.26 17.77 17.20
N LEU A 5 13.54 16.59 17.78
CA LEU A 5 13.56 15.32 17.04
C LEU A 5 12.19 14.96 16.48
N MET A 6 11.12 15.17 17.25
CA MET A 6 9.75 14.98 16.77
C MET A 6 9.40 15.98 15.66
N LYS A 7 9.75 17.25 15.81
CA LYS A 7 9.56 18.24 14.73
C LYS A 7 10.32 17.85 13.47
N LYS A 8 11.57 17.35 13.59
CA LYS A 8 12.35 16.81 12.47
C LYS A 8 11.61 15.63 11.83
N GLN A 9 11.16 14.67 12.63
CA GLN A 9 10.47 13.47 12.14
C GLN A 9 9.17 13.83 11.40
N LEU A 10 8.31 14.65 12.01
CA LEU A 10 7.06 15.12 11.41
C LEU A 10 7.31 15.89 10.11
N LYS A 11 8.28 16.80 10.10
CA LYS A 11 8.67 17.52 8.89
C LYS A 11 9.22 16.60 7.81
N MET A 12 9.93 15.52 8.15
CA MET A 12 10.43 14.54 7.17
C MET A 12 9.30 13.69 6.58
N LEU A 13 8.35 13.25 7.43
CA LEU A 13 7.18 12.46 7.01
C LEU A 13 6.29 13.27 6.06
N PHE A 14 6.02 14.53 6.42
CA PHE A 14 5.08 15.40 5.71
C PHE A 14 5.78 16.50 4.90
N SER A 15 7.05 16.31 4.52
CA SER A 15 7.87 17.35 3.89
C SER A 15 7.26 17.93 2.62
N GLY A 16 6.45 17.12 1.91
CA GLY A 16 5.72 17.54 0.72
C GLY A 16 4.62 18.57 0.96
N PHE A 17 4.09 18.67 2.18
CA PHE A 17 3.10 19.69 2.55
C PHE A 17 3.76 21.00 3.00
N PHE A 18 4.92 20.92 3.65
CA PHE A 18 5.53 22.07 4.33
C PHE A 18 6.50 22.88 3.47
N VAL A 19 7.15 22.25 2.47
CA VAL A 19 8.22 22.89 1.69
C VAL A 19 7.87 22.83 0.21
N ASP A 20 7.93 23.98 -0.45
CA ASP A 20 7.86 24.06 -1.90
C ASP A 20 9.19 23.59 -2.49
N ARG A 21 9.14 22.51 -3.25
CA ARG A 21 10.34 21.85 -3.79
C ARG A 21 10.95 22.58 -4.97
N LYS A 22 10.21 23.47 -5.65
CA LYS A 22 10.77 24.27 -6.74
C LYS A 22 11.64 25.41 -6.24
N THR A 23 11.30 25.96 -5.08
CA THR A 23 11.96 27.15 -4.52
C THR A 23 12.76 26.85 -3.25
N GLY A 24 12.61 25.66 -2.67
CA GLY A 24 13.18 25.28 -1.37
C GLY A 24 12.58 26.03 -0.18
N LYS A 25 11.61 26.92 -0.42
CA LYS A 25 11.01 27.78 0.59
C LYS A 25 9.84 27.09 1.30
N SER A 26 9.56 27.50 2.54
CA SER A 26 8.40 27.01 3.27
C SER A 26 7.11 27.51 2.61
N ARG A 27 6.10 26.63 2.50
CA ARG A 27 4.77 26.99 1.99
C ARG A 27 4.04 27.87 3.01
N SER A 28 3.11 28.71 2.52
CA SER A 28 2.26 29.51 3.39
C SER A 28 1.39 28.63 4.29
N LYS A 29 1.05 29.10 5.50
CA LYS A 29 0.23 28.33 6.45
C LYS A 29 -1.09 27.86 5.84
N GLY A 30 -1.75 28.71 5.04
CA GLY A 30 -2.99 28.37 4.34
C GLY A 30 -2.81 27.24 3.31
N ALA A 31 -1.73 27.26 2.52
CA ALA A 31 -1.44 26.20 1.55
C ALA A 31 -1.11 24.86 2.22
N VAL A 32 -0.45 24.89 3.39
CA VAL A 32 -0.20 23.68 4.19
C VAL A 32 -1.52 23.10 4.71
N VAL A 33 -2.38 23.93 5.31
CA VAL A 33 -3.67 23.49 5.86
C VAL A 33 -4.56 22.92 4.77
N LEU A 34 -4.69 23.63 3.64
CA LEU A 34 -5.46 23.15 2.50
C LEU A 34 -4.88 21.85 1.92
N GLY A 35 -3.54 21.74 1.85
CA GLY A 35 -2.88 20.50 1.45
C GLY A 35 -3.21 19.32 2.37
N ILE A 36 -3.18 19.51 3.68
CA ILE A 36 -3.52 18.46 4.65
C ILE A 36 -5.01 18.11 4.58
N ILE A 37 -5.90 19.10 4.52
CA ILE A 37 -7.36 18.88 4.41
C ILE A 37 -7.66 18.11 3.13
N SER A 38 -7.10 18.52 1.98
CA SER A 38 -7.30 17.82 0.72
C SER A 38 -6.79 16.38 0.77
N TYR A 39 -5.64 16.13 1.42
CA TYR A 39 -5.12 14.79 1.61
C TYR A 39 -6.03 13.92 2.47
N VAL A 40 -6.52 14.45 3.60
CA VAL A 40 -7.45 13.72 4.48
C VAL A 40 -8.78 13.48 3.77
N ALA A 41 -9.31 14.47 3.06
CA ALA A 41 -10.56 14.35 2.31
C ALA A 41 -10.47 13.31 1.19
N VAL A 42 -9.37 13.26 0.45
CA VAL A 42 -9.16 12.25 -0.59
C VAL A 42 -8.95 10.87 0.02
N LEU A 43 -8.17 10.77 1.08
CA LEU A 43 -7.87 9.49 1.72
C LEU A 43 -9.11 8.88 2.39
N GLN A 44 -9.89 9.68 3.12
CA GLN A 44 -11.17 9.27 3.70
C GLN A 44 -12.26 9.13 2.63
N GLY A 45 -12.29 9.98 1.60
CA GLY A 45 -13.27 9.91 0.53
C GLY A 45 -13.11 8.65 -0.32
N CYS A 46 -11.89 8.32 -0.74
CA CYS A 46 -11.65 7.13 -1.58
C CYS A 46 -11.65 5.84 -0.75
N MET A 47 -10.75 5.73 0.23
CA MET A 47 -10.61 4.49 1.00
C MET A 47 -11.71 4.35 2.04
N GLY A 48 -12.11 5.45 2.69
CA GLY A 48 -13.18 5.41 3.68
C GLY A 48 -14.55 5.10 3.07
N ALA A 49 -14.83 5.49 1.83
CA ALA A 49 -16.04 5.04 1.13
C ALA A 49 -16.03 3.52 0.87
N MET A 50 -14.89 2.95 0.47
CA MET A 50 -14.77 1.49 0.29
C MET A 50 -15.04 0.74 1.59
N PHE A 51 -14.40 1.14 2.70
CA PHE A 51 -14.65 0.53 4.00
C PHE A 51 -16.05 0.84 4.54
N GLY A 52 -16.61 1.99 4.21
CA GLY A 52 -17.96 2.38 4.56
C GLY A 52 -19.01 1.51 3.88
N MET A 53 -18.83 1.19 2.59
CA MET A 53 -19.73 0.27 1.87
C MET A 53 -19.70 -1.14 2.44
N GLU A 54 -18.50 -1.67 2.73
CA GLU A 54 -18.35 -2.97 3.41
C GLU A 54 -18.92 -2.94 4.83
N ALA A 55 -18.73 -1.84 5.56
CA ALA A 55 -19.32 -1.66 6.87
C ALA A 55 -20.86 -1.64 6.79
N TYR A 56 -21.43 -0.96 5.80
CA TYR A 56 -22.87 -0.85 5.61
C TYR A 56 -23.50 -2.21 5.27
N SER A 57 -22.89 -2.98 4.37
CA SER A 57 -23.41 -4.30 3.96
C SER A 57 -23.42 -5.33 5.10
N VAL A 58 -22.55 -5.17 6.10
CA VAL A 58 -22.40 -6.11 7.22
C VAL A 58 -23.04 -5.62 8.52
N CYS A 59 -23.25 -4.31 8.70
CA CYS A 59 -23.75 -3.75 9.96
C CYS A 59 -25.17 -4.22 10.29
N GLU A 60 -26.13 -4.02 9.38
CA GLU A 60 -27.54 -4.33 9.63
C GLU A 60 -27.80 -5.83 9.92
N PRO A 61 -27.25 -6.79 9.16
CA PRO A 61 -27.43 -8.21 9.46
C PRO A 61 -26.85 -8.66 10.82
N LEU A 62 -25.77 -8.03 11.29
CA LEU A 62 -25.15 -8.39 12.56
C LEU A 62 -25.81 -7.70 13.75
N CYS A 63 -26.19 -6.43 13.60
CA CYS A 63 -26.85 -5.67 14.65
C CYS A 63 -28.25 -6.20 14.93
N SER A 64 -29.02 -6.54 13.87
CA SER A 64 -30.33 -7.19 14.04
C SER A 64 -30.24 -8.55 14.74
N ALA A 65 -29.12 -9.26 14.61
CA ALA A 65 -28.86 -10.51 15.32
C ALA A 65 -28.30 -10.32 16.75
N GLY A 66 -28.17 -9.09 17.26
CA GLY A 66 -27.58 -8.78 18.56
C GLY A 66 -26.07 -9.03 18.64
N LEU A 67 -25.38 -9.05 17.50
CA LEU A 67 -23.96 -9.36 17.35
C LEU A 67 -23.12 -8.12 17.06
N ASP A 68 -23.47 -6.97 17.66
CA ASP A 68 -22.76 -5.68 17.53
C ASP A 68 -21.25 -5.79 17.81
N TRP A 69 -20.89 -6.64 18.77
CA TRP A 69 -19.50 -6.89 19.14
C TRP A 69 -18.72 -7.55 18.00
N MET A 70 -19.37 -8.38 17.18
CA MET A 70 -18.75 -9.03 16.02
C MET A 70 -18.51 -8.04 14.90
N TYR A 71 -19.49 -7.18 14.64
CA TYR A 71 -19.35 -6.07 13.71
C TYR A 71 -18.13 -5.21 14.07
N MET A 72 -18.04 -4.77 15.33
CA MET A 72 -16.91 -3.96 15.80
C MET A 72 -15.57 -4.70 15.77
N ALA A 73 -15.58 -6.01 16.06
CA ALA A 73 -14.39 -6.84 15.97
C ALA A 73 -13.90 -6.99 14.52
N MET A 74 -14.81 -7.13 13.54
CA MET A 74 -14.47 -7.20 12.12
C MET A 74 -13.87 -5.87 11.63
N MET A 75 -14.46 -4.73 12.00
CA MET A 75 -13.91 -3.41 11.65
C MET A 75 -12.55 -3.18 12.31
N SER A 76 -12.38 -3.61 13.56
CA SER A 76 -11.09 -3.55 14.26
C SER A 76 -10.04 -4.45 13.59
N MET A 77 -10.41 -5.64 13.13
CA MET A 77 -9.51 -6.52 12.37
C MET A 77 -9.11 -5.91 11.03
N MET A 78 -10.04 -5.31 10.30
CA MET A 78 -9.75 -4.60 9.06
C MET A 78 -8.75 -3.46 9.30
N ALA A 79 -9.01 -2.64 10.32
CA ALA A 79 -8.12 -1.54 10.72
C ALA A 79 -6.74 -2.02 11.18
N LEU A 80 -6.66 -3.14 11.91
CA LEU A 80 -5.39 -3.80 12.24
C LEU A 80 -4.63 -4.20 10.97
N THR A 81 -5.30 -4.85 10.02
CA THR A 81 -4.69 -5.32 8.78
C THR A 81 -4.03 -4.19 8.02
N ILE A 82 -4.80 -3.15 7.72
CA ILE A 82 -4.36 -2.03 6.88
C ILE A 82 -3.35 -1.18 7.64
N GLY A 83 -3.56 -1.00 8.94
CA GLY A 83 -2.61 -0.37 9.84
C GLY A 83 -1.24 -1.03 9.79
N ILE A 84 -1.18 -2.34 10.03
CA ILE A 84 0.05 -3.14 10.02
C ILE A 84 0.71 -3.10 8.64
N LEU A 85 -0.03 -3.33 7.55
CA LEU A 85 0.49 -3.24 6.18
C LEU A 85 1.08 -1.87 5.86
N GLY A 86 0.40 -0.82 6.32
CA GLY A 86 0.82 0.56 6.20
C GLY A 86 2.14 0.85 6.92
N SER A 87 2.27 0.41 8.17
CA SER A 87 3.36 0.77 9.09
C SER A 87 4.54 -0.20 9.11
N VAL A 88 4.37 -1.50 8.92
CA VAL A 88 5.43 -2.53 9.06
C VAL A 88 6.67 -2.21 8.23
N PHE A 89 6.49 -1.93 6.93
CA PHE A 89 7.59 -1.64 6.02
C PHE A 89 8.31 -0.35 6.36
N ASN A 90 7.56 0.64 6.87
CA ASN A 90 8.13 1.89 7.33
C ASN A 90 8.91 1.69 8.64
N THR A 91 8.44 0.80 9.52
CA THR A 91 9.07 0.48 10.81
C THR A 91 10.49 -0.01 10.59
N TYR A 92 10.66 -1.05 9.78
CA TYR A 92 11.99 -1.60 9.51
C TYR A 92 12.93 -0.58 8.84
N ALA A 93 12.46 0.10 7.80
CA ALA A 93 13.27 1.05 7.05
C ALA A 93 13.65 2.31 7.86
N SER A 94 12.74 2.81 8.69
CA SER A 94 12.93 4.01 9.50
C SER A 94 13.73 3.76 10.79
N LEU A 95 13.60 2.57 11.39
CA LEU A 95 14.31 2.22 12.63
C LEU A 95 15.71 1.68 12.35
N TYR A 96 15.84 0.74 11.42
CA TYR A 96 17.07 -0.05 11.26
C TYR A 96 17.89 0.33 10.02
N GLN A 97 17.28 0.83 8.95
CA GLN A 97 17.98 1.18 7.70
C GLN A 97 18.06 2.68 7.40
N ALA A 98 17.74 3.55 8.36
CA ALA A 98 17.83 4.99 8.13
C ALA A 98 19.29 5.41 7.91
N LYS A 99 19.54 6.16 6.83
CA LYS A 99 20.89 6.61 6.43
C LYS A 99 21.56 7.50 7.47
N ASP A 100 20.79 8.12 8.36
CA ASP A 100 21.29 9.01 9.40
C ASP A 100 21.54 8.29 10.73
N ASN A 101 21.45 6.95 10.80
CA ASN A 101 21.72 6.17 12.00
C ASN A 101 23.08 6.53 12.63
N ASP A 102 24.15 6.44 11.85
CA ASP A 102 25.51 6.64 12.34
C ASP A 102 25.74 8.06 12.84
N LEU A 103 25.16 9.06 12.16
CA LEU A 103 25.23 10.47 12.56
C LEU A 103 24.40 10.75 13.83
N MET A 104 23.20 10.17 13.93
CA MET A 104 22.33 10.36 15.09
C MET A 104 22.91 9.70 16.35
N LEU A 105 23.64 8.60 16.19
CA LEU A 105 24.31 7.89 17.28
C LEU A 105 25.63 8.53 17.70
N SER A 106 26.30 9.31 16.82
CA SER A 106 27.53 10.03 17.15
C SER A 106 27.28 11.36 17.87
N LEU A 107 26.08 11.92 17.73
CA LEU A 107 25.67 13.11 18.48
C LEU A 107 25.38 12.74 19.95
N PRO A 108 25.56 13.69 20.91
CA PRO A 108 25.29 13.47 22.33
C PRO A 108 23.77 13.44 22.62
N ILE A 109 23.05 12.49 22.02
CA ILE A 109 21.60 12.31 22.12
C ILE A 109 21.32 10.96 22.77
N PRO A 110 20.50 10.90 23.84
CA PRO A 110 20.15 9.62 24.45
C PRO A 110 19.38 8.75 23.46
N VAL A 111 19.76 7.47 23.37
CA VAL A 111 19.17 6.49 22.43
C VAL A 111 17.64 6.40 22.58
N ARG A 112 17.12 6.51 23.81
CA ARG A 112 15.68 6.56 24.10
C ARG A 112 14.95 7.67 23.33
N ALA A 113 15.57 8.85 23.20
CA ALA A 113 14.97 9.97 22.49
C ALA A 113 14.96 9.75 20.97
N ILE A 114 15.98 9.07 20.42
CA ILE A 114 16.04 8.68 19.00
C ILE A 114 14.97 7.64 18.70
N LEU A 115 14.89 6.60 19.52
CA LEU A 115 13.88 5.55 19.44
C LEU A 115 12.47 6.12 19.51
N PHE A 116 12.19 6.96 20.51
CA PHE A 116 10.89 7.61 20.67
C PHE A 116 10.49 8.41 19.41
N ALA A 117 11.41 9.23 18.89
CA ALA A 117 11.14 10.02 17.70
C ALA A 117 10.81 9.13 16.49
N ARG A 118 11.52 8.02 16.28
CA ARG A 118 11.27 7.12 15.16
C ARG A 118 9.98 6.33 15.32
N LEU A 119 9.73 5.78 16.52
CA LEU A 119 8.49 5.08 16.85
C LEU A 119 7.27 5.97 16.74
N SER A 120 7.39 7.26 17.07
CA SER A 120 6.30 8.23 16.83
C SER A 120 5.93 8.33 15.34
N GLY A 121 6.92 8.26 14.44
CA GLY A 121 6.66 8.27 13.01
C GLY A 121 6.01 6.98 12.50
N VAL A 122 6.35 5.84 13.10
CA VAL A 122 5.68 4.57 12.83
C VAL A 122 4.24 4.59 13.31
N TYR A 123 4.02 5.07 14.54
CA TYR A 123 2.71 5.21 15.16
C TYR A 123 1.78 6.08 14.32
N ILE A 124 2.23 7.27 13.91
CA ILE A 124 1.42 8.19 13.08
C ILE A 124 1.02 7.52 11.77
N MET A 125 1.95 6.85 11.08
CA MET A 125 1.61 6.18 9.83
C MET A 125 0.62 5.03 10.04
N GLY A 126 0.82 4.19 11.07
CA GLY A 126 -0.11 3.11 11.40
C GLY A 126 -1.50 3.62 11.78
N ALA A 127 -1.56 4.71 12.54
CA ALA A 127 -2.79 5.37 12.93
C ALA A 127 -3.55 5.94 11.73
N MET A 128 -2.86 6.60 10.79
CA MET A 128 -3.48 7.13 9.57
C MET A 128 -4.20 6.03 8.78
N PHE A 129 -3.57 4.86 8.63
CA PHE A 129 -4.16 3.72 7.94
C PHE A 129 -5.31 3.08 8.73
N ALA A 130 -5.19 2.97 10.06
CA ALA A 130 -6.24 2.42 10.92
C ALA A 130 -7.51 3.27 10.94
N VAL A 131 -7.35 4.59 11.07
CA VAL A 131 -8.45 5.57 11.07
C VAL A 131 -9.29 5.44 9.80
N THR A 132 -8.63 5.23 8.67
CA THR A 132 -9.28 5.10 7.34
C THR A 132 -10.24 3.92 7.24
N ALA A 133 -9.98 2.84 7.99
CA ALA A 133 -10.85 1.68 8.01
C ALA A 133 -11.88 1.73 9.15
N MET A 134 -11.46 2.17 10.35
CA MET A 134 -12.32 2.12 11.54
C MET A 134 -13.35 3.25 11.58
N VAL A 135 -13.00 4.48 11.17
CA VAL A 135 -13.91 5.63 11.26
C VAL A 135 -15.19 5.43 10.43
N PRO A 136 -15.13 4.98 9.15
CA PRO A 136 -16.34 4.65 8.41
C PRO A 136 -17.22 3.61 9.12
N GLY A 137 -16.61 2.61 9.77
CA GLY A 137 -17.35 1.63 10.57
C GLY A 137 -18.05 2.25 11.78
N ILE A 138 -17.38 3.14 12.51
CA ILE A 138 -17.99 3.85 13.64
C ILE A 138 -19.16 4.73 13.16
N ILE A 139 -19.01 5.41 12.02
CA ILE A 139 -20.06 6.24 11.42
C ILE A 139 -21.27 5.37 11.03
N VAL A 140 -21.04 4.27 10.30
CA VAL A 140 -22.11 3.35 9.89
C VAL A 140 -22.82 2.76 11.10
N TYR A 141 -22.07 2.35 12.13
CA TYR A 141 -22.66 1.86 13.38
C TYR A 141 -23.57 2.91 14.05
N GLY A 142 -23.14 4.18 14.07
CA GLY A 142 -23.94 5.29 14.57
C GLY A 142 -25.25 5.49 13.79
N ILE A 143 -25.20 5.31 12.47
CA ILE A 143 -26.34 5.54 11.56
C ILE A 143 -27.30 4.35 11.54
N VAL A 144 -26.81 3.12 11.57
CA VAL A 144 -27.62 1.91 11.37
C VAL A 144 -28.09 1.30 12.69
N ALA A 145 -27.19 1.19 13.67
CA ALA A 145 -27.52 0.56 14.96
C ALA A 145 -28.06 1.56 16.01
N HIS A 146 -27.97 2.86 15.72
CA HIS A 146 -28.34 3.95 16.65
C HIS A 146 -27.93 3.71 18.10
N PRO A 147 -26.65 3.39 18.36
CA PRO A 147 -26.17 3.18 19.71
C PRO A 147 -26.26 4.47 20.54
N GLY A 148 -26.31 4.32 21.86
CA GLY A 148 -26.11 5.46 22.77
C GLY A 148 -24.75 6.15 22.57
N VAL A 149 -24.58 7.32 23.20
CA VAL A 149 -23.34 8.12 23.10
C VAL A 149 -22.11 7.36 23.60
N TRP A 150 -22.26 6.56 24.66
CA TRP A 150 -21.15 5.83 25.28
C TRP A 150 -20.49 4.78 24.36
N PRO A 151 -21.22 3.87 23.69
CA PRO A 151 -20.62 2.97 22.70
C PRO A 151 -19.80 3.69 21.61
N VAL A 152 -20.26 4.84 21.12
CA VAL A 152 -19.49 5.62 20.13
C VAL A 152 -18.18 6.11 20.73
N VAL A 153 -18.20 6.69 21.94
CA VAL A 153 -16.99 7.10 22.66
C VAL A 153 -16.06 5.91 22.90
N SER A 154 -16.61 4.77 23.33
CA SER A 154 -15.85 3.55 23.58
C SER A 154 -15.16 3.03 22.32
N SER A 155 -15.84 3.05 21.17
CA SER A 155 -15.27 2.66 19.87
C SER A 155 -14.09 3.56 19.45
N ILE A 156 -14.14 4.86 19.77
CA ILE A 156 -13.03 5.80 19.54
C ILE A 156 -11.84 5.48 20.46
N ILE A 157 -12.10 5.15 21.73
CA ILE A 157 -11.04 4.71 22.66
C ILE A 157 -10.39 3.42 22.14
N VAL A 158 -11.20 2.45 21.69
CA VAL A 158 -10.70 1.21 21.10
C VAL A 158 -9.87 1.49 19.85
N LEU A 159 -10.27 2.42 18.98
CA LEU A 159 -9.46 2.85 17.83
C LEU A 159 -8.08 3.34 18.28
N VAL A 160 -8.00 4.19 19.32
CA VAL A 160 -6.71 4.65 19.85
C VAL A 160 -5.88 3.48 20.38
N LEU A 161 -6.46 2.56 21.17
CA LEU A 161 -5.76 1.37 21.65
C LEU A 161 -5.27 0.49 20.49
N LEU A 162 -6.07 0.34 19.45
CA LEU A 162 -5.73 -0.42 18.26
C LEU A 162 -4.48 0.12 17.57
N THR A 163 -4.29 1.44 17.53
CA THR A 163 -3.07 2.05 16.96
C THR A 163 -1.79 1.66 17.72
N PHE A 164 -1.87 1.44 19.03
CA PHE A 164 -0.75 0.92 19.82
C PHE A 164 -0.51 -0.55 19.52
N VAL A 165 -1.56 -1.36 19.35
CA VAL A 165 -1.42 -2.76 18.91
C VAL A 165 -0.74 -2.84 17.54
N ILE A 166 -1.11 -1.98 16.59
CA ILE A 166 -0.46 -1.88 15.27
C ILE A 166 1.02 -1.54 15.42
N LEU A 167 1.36 -0.57 16.27
CA LEU A 167 2.75 -0.17 16.54
C LEU A 167 3.55 -1.35 17.09
N VAL A 168 3.01 -2.06 18.09
CA VAL A 168 3.62 -3.25 18.71
C VAL A 168 3.90 -4.32 17.66
N LEU A 169 2.88 -4.71 16.89
CA LEU A 169 3.01 -5.77 15.89
C LEU A 169 4.00 -5.37 14.79
N SER A 170 3.98 -4.09 14.39
CA SER A 170 4.93 -3.55 13.41
C SER A 170 6.37 -3.58 13.91
N CYS A 171 6.57 -3.31 15.20
CA CYS A 171 7.87 -3.36 15.85
C CYS A 171 8.40 -4.79 15.99
N ILE A 172 7.54 -5.74 16.41
CA ILE A 172 7.89 -7.15 16.52
C ILE A 172 8.32 -7.68 15.15
N LEU A 173 7.52 -7.42 14.11
CA LEU A 173 7.82 -7.86 12.75
C LEU A 173 9.11 -7.20 12.24
N GLY A 174 9.26 -5.88 12.43
CA GLY A 174 10.47 -5.15 12.08
C GLY A 174 11.73 -5.67 12.78
N TRP A 175 11.61 -6.08 14.06
CA TRP A 175 12.68 -6.68 14.84
C TRP A 175 13.05 -8.07 14.32
N VAL A 176 12.07 -8.94 14.03
CA VAL A 176 12.29 -10.27 13.43
C VAL A 176 13.00 -10.14 12.08
N VAL A 177 12.53 -9.24 11.23
CA VAL A 177 13.14 -8.93 9.93
C VAL A 177 14.57 -8.43 10.11
N GLY A 178 14.84 -7.57 11.09
CA GLY A 178 16.20 -7.10 11.39
C GLY A 178 17.14 -8.23 11.82
N LYS A 179 16.68 -9.12 12.70
CA LYS A 179 17.47 -10.23 13.22
C LYS A 179 17.80 -11.29 12.16
N ILE A 180 16.83 -11.65 11.33
CA ILE A 180 17.01 -12.65 10.25
C ILE A 180 17.71 -12.01 9.05
N GLY A 181 17.27 -10.82 8.64
CA GLY A 181 17.80 -10.10 7.49
C GLY A 181 19.29 -9.82 7.62
N ASN A 182 19.79 -9.46 8.82
CA ASN A 182 21.22 -9.22 9.02
C ASN A 182 22.12 -10.46 8.90
N LYS A 183 21.56 -11.67 8.97
CA LYS A 183 22.31 -12.93 8.81
C LYS A 183 22.35 -13.46 7.38
N THR A 184 21.61 -12.85 6.46
CA THR A 184 21.43 -13.37 5.10
C THR A 184 22.03 -12.44 4.04
N ARG A 185 22.43 -13.03 2.90
CA ARG A 185 23.03 -12.31 1.78
C ARG A 185 22.04 -11.42 1.03
N ASN A 186 20.78 -11.86 0.92
CA ASN A 186 19.71 -11.17 0.18
C ASN A 186 18.67 -10.59 1.15
N LYS A 187 19.09 -9.65 1.99
CA LYS A 187 18.29 -9.08 3.09
C LYS A 187 16.89 -8.63 2.65
N SER A 188 16.82 -7.96 1.50
CA SER A 188 15.59 -7.38 0.98
C SER A 188 14.59 -8.44 0.53
N PHE A 189 15.06 -9.50 -0.13
CA PHE A 189 14.19 -10.63 -0.53
C PHE A 189 13.62 -11.37 0.69
N VAL A 190 14.46 -11.63 1.71
CA VAL A 190 14.00 -12.24 2.96
C VAL A 190 12.94 -11.39 3.66
N THR A 191 13.12 -10.07 3.65
CA THR A 191 12.13 -9.13 4.20
C THR A 191 10.80 -9.22 3.48
N VAL A 192 10.81 -9.30 2.13
CA VAL A 192 9.61 -9.47 1.30
C VAL A 192 8.88 -10.75 1.66
N VAL A 193 9.58 -11.90 1.64
CA VAL A 193 8.99 -13.21 1.89
C VAL A 193 8.40 -13.31 3.30
N LEU A 194 9.12 -12.86 4.33
CA LEU A 194 8.61 -12.87 5.70
C LEU A 194 7.35 -12.01 5.85
N SER A 195 7.31 -10.87 5.16
CA SER A 195 6.16 -9.97 5.22
C SER A 195 4.96 -10.55 4.48
N LEU A 196 5.15 -11.15 3.30
CA LEU A 196 4.09 -11.85 2.58
C LEU A 196 3.58 -13.07 3.35
N ALA A 197 4.46 -13.84 4.00
CA ALA A 197 4.08 -14.95 4.85
C ALA A 197 3.24 -14.50 6.05
N PHE A 198 3.60 -13.38 6.67
CA PHE A 198 2.81 -12.78 7.75
C PHE A 198 1.41 -12.37 7.26
N ILE A 199 1.32 -11.73 6.08
CA ILE A 199 0.04 -11.34 5.47
C ILE A 199 -0.82 -12.58 5.16
N ALA A 200 -0.22 -13.63 4.59
CA ALA A 200 -0.92 -14.88 4.30
C ALA A 200 -1.41 -15.58 5.57
N ALA A 201 -0.58 -15.66 6.61
CA ALA A 201 -0.95 -16.22 7.91
C ALA A 201 -2.09 -15.43 8.56
N TYR A 202 -2.01 -14.10 8.52
CA TYR A 202 -3.07 -13.23 9.01
C TYR A 202 -4.39 -13.46 8.25
N TYR A 203 -4.34 -13.50 6.91
CA TYR A 203 -5.53 -13.73 6.09
C TYR A 203 -6.12 -15.13 6.31
N ALA A 204 -5.29 -16.14 6.59
CA ALA A 204 -5.77 -17.47 6.97
C ALA A 204 -6.55 -17.44 8.29
N VAL A 205 -6.07 -16.69 9.29
CA VAL A 205 -6.79 -16.46 10.55
C VAL A 205 -8.12 -15.72 10.29
N TYR A 206 -8.10 -14.67 9.46
CA TYR A 206 -9.30 -13.92 9.08
C TYR A 206 -10.33 -14.79 8.36
N MET A 207 -9.91 -15.60 7.38
CA MET A 207 -10.81 -16.52 6.68
C MET A 207 -11.41 -17.60 7.60
N ASN A 208 -10.61 -18.12 8.54
CA ASN A 208 -11.11 -19.07 9.53
C ASN A 208 -12.15 -18.41 10.45
N ALA A 209 -11.95 -17.14 10.82
CA ALA A 209 -12.92 -16.36 11.58
C ALA A 209 -14.23 -16.16 10.78
N ASN A 210 -14.16 -15.80 9.49
CA ASN A 210 -15.35 -15.65 8.64
C ASN A 210 -16.12 -16.97 8.43
N LYS A 211 -15.41 -18.10 8.24
CA LYS A 211 -16.05 -19.42 8.19
C LYS A 211 -16.75 -19.76 9.50
N LEU A 212 -16.12 -19.46 10.63
CA LEU A 212 -16.72 -19.65 11.94
C LEU A 212 -17.96 -18.76 12.10
N LEU A 213 -17.91 -17.52 11.61
CA LEU A 213 -19.02 -16.57 11.61
C LEU A 213 -20.23 -17.06 10.82
N SER A 214 -20.02 -17.58 9.61
CA SER A 214 -21.09 -18.19 8.81
C SER A 214 -21.78 -19.37 9.51
N LYS A 215 -21.04 -20.12 10.33
CA LYS A 215 -21.59 -21.24 11.13
C LYS A 215 -22.36 -20.76 12.37
N ILE A 216 -21.98 -19.63 12.97
CA ILE A 216 -22.72 -19.02 14.09
C ILE A 216 -24.07 -18.47 13.62
N LEU A 217 -24.09 -17.77 12.49
CA LEU A 217 -25.33 -17.24 11.91
C LEU A 217 -26.32 -18.37 11.58
N ALA A 218 -25.82 -19.56 11.24
CA ALA A 218 -26.63 -20.74 11.00
C ALA A 218 -27.08 -21.47 12.29
N ASN A 219 -26.39 -21.29 13.43
CA ASN A 219 -26.67 -21.96 14.70
C ASN A 219 -26.31 -21.05 15.90
N SER A 220 -27.20 -20.09 16.20
CA SER A 220 -26.95 -18.95 17.09
C SER A 220 -26.72 -19.30 18.58
N GLY A 221 -27.19 -20.46 19.05
CA GLY A 221 -27.14 -20.86 20.46
C GLY A 221 -25.84 -21.55 20.92
N GLU A 222 -25.30 -22.50 20.15
CA GLU A 222 -24.18 -23.37 20.61
C GLU A 222 -22.78 -22.78 20.38
N TYR A 223 -22.60 -21.91 19.38
CA TYR A 223 -21.25 -21.49 18.94
C TYR A 223 -20.72 -20.23 19.64
N SER A 224 -21.57 -19.43 20.28
CA SER A 224 -21.16 -18.26 21.07
C SER A 224 -20.27 -18.65 22.27
N ALA A 225 -20.54 -19.80 22.90
CA ALA A 225 -19.76 -20.31 24.03
C ALA A 225 -18.36 -20.81 23.61
N LYS A 226 -18.24 -21.49 22.46
CA LYS A 226 -16.95 -22.01 21.95
C LYS A 226 -15.99 -20.89 21.52
N ILE A 227 -16.50 -19.74 21.10
CA ILE A 227 -15.68 -18.59 20.67
C ILE A 227 -15.15 -17.77 21.84
N LYS A 228 -15.94 -17.66 22.93
CA LYS A 228 -15.47 -17.07 24.19
C LYS A 228 -14.19 -17.74 24.70
N GLY A 229 -13.97 -19.02 24.42
CA GLY A 229 -12.73 -19.73 24.77
C GLY A 229 -11.58 -19.53 23.78
N ALA A 230 -11.82 -19.65 22.47
CA ALA A 230 -10.75 -19.73 21.47
C ALA A 230 -10.24 -18.38 20.93
N ALA A 231 -11.09 -17.34 20.91
CA ALA A 231 -10.75 -16.02 20.34
C ALA A 231 -11.11 -14.87 21.30
N TYR A 232 -10.89 -15.09 22.61
CA TYR A 232 -11.25 -14.14 23.66
C TYR A 232 -10.71 -12.71 23.45
N PRO A 233 -9.45 -12.48 23.03
CA PRO A 233 -8.96 -11.12 22.81
C PRO A 233 -9.74 -10.34 21.74
N LEU A 234 -10.19 -11.02 20.68
CA LEU A 234 -10.97 -10.40 19.61
C LEU A 234 -12.40 -10.09 20.07
N TYR A 235 -13.01 -11.01 20.83
CA TYR A 235 -14.30 -10.79 21.48
C TYR A 235 -14.24 -9.59 22.44
N SER A 236 -13.20 -9.50 23.27
CA SER A 236 -12.98 -8.39 24.20
C SER A 236 -12.85 -7.05 23.48
N ILE A 237 -12.11 -6.99 22.36
CA ILE A 237 -12.00 -5.77 21.54
C ILE A 237 -13.37 -5.34 20.98
N GLY A 238 -14.13 -6.30 20.44
CA GLY A 238 -15.48 -6.05 19.92
C GLY A 238 -16.44 -5.57 20.99
N ARG A 239 -16.47 -6.23 22.15
CA ARG A 239 -17.31 -5.86 23.30
C ARG A 239 -16.92 -4.53 23.90
N ALA A 240 -15.62 -4.26 24.04
CA ALA A 240 -15.12 -2.96 24.46
C ALA A 240 -15.65 -1.86 23.54
N ALA A 241 -15.58 -2.05 22.22
CA ALA A 241 -16.07 -1.07 21.25
C ALA A 241 -17.59 -0.85 21.31
N THR A 242 -18.37 -1.83 21.79
CA THR A 242 -19.82 -1.67 22.03
C THR A 242 -20.17 -0.97 23.35
N GLY A 243 -19.19 -0.60 24.18
CA GLY A 243 -19.41 0.16 25.42
C GLY A 243 -19.30 -0.65 26.73
N ASP A 244 -18.85 -1.90 26.69
CA ASP A 244 -18.57 -2.66 27.91
C ASP A 244 -17.31 -2.13 28.61
N GLY A 245 -17.49 -1.45 29.74
CA GLY A 245 -16.41 -0.80 30.48
C GLY A 245 -15.37 -1.76 31.05
N LEU A 246 -15.76 -2.98 31.43
CA LEU A 246 -14.85 -3.97 31.99
C LEU A 246 -13.95 -4.55 30.89
N GLN A 247 -14.55 -4.87 29.74
CA GLN A 247 -13.79 -5.31 28.56
C GLN A 247 -12.89 -4.20 28.03
N LEU A 248 -13.33 -2.94 28.07
CA LEU A 248 -12.51 -1.79 27.71
C LEU A 248 -11.29 -1.66 28.62
N ALA A 249 -11.47 -1.78 29.94
CA ALA A 249 -10.36 -1.75 30.90
C ALA A 249 -9.38 -2.90 30.66
N PHE A 250 -9.88 -4.11 30.37
CA PHE A 250 -9.06 -5.27 30.04
C PHE A 250 -8.23 -5.04 28.78
N VAL A 251 -8.85 -4.58 27.69
CA VAL A 251 -8.17 -4.28 26.42
C VAL A 251 -7.15 -3.15 26.59
N ALA A 252 -7.50 -2.09 27.33
CA ALA A 252 -6.59 -0.98 27.62
C ALA A 252 -5.36 -1.45 28.40
N THR A 253 -5.57 -2.20 29.49
CA THR A 253 -4.50 -2.72 30.35
C THR A 253 -3.60 -3.68 29.57
N GLY A 254 -4.16 -4.62 28.82
CA GLY A 254 -3.40 -5.55 27.99
C GLY A 254 -2.57 -4.81 26.93
N THR A 255 -3.15 -3.81 26.26
CA THR A 255 -2.46 -3.01 25.25
C THR A 255 -1.28 -2.23 25.86
N LEU A 256 -1.47 -1.64 27.04
CA LEU A 256 -0.41 -0.92 27.76
C LEU A 256 0.74 -1.83 28.18
N ILE A 257 0.43 -2.99 28.77
CA ILE A 257 1.44 -3.98 29.20
C ILE A 257 2.27 -4.44 28.01
N ILE A 258 1.62 -4.84 26.91
CA ILE A 258 2.32 -5.32 25.72
C ILE A 258 3.16 -4.20 25.09
N SER A 259 2.61 -2.98 25.00
CA SER A 259 3.34 -1.82 24.46
C SER A 259 4.59 -1.49 25.27
N LEU A 260 4.48 -1.55 26.60
CA LEU A 260 5.61 -1.36 27.50
C LEU A 260 6.66 -2.47 27.35
N ALA A 261 6.24 -3.73 27.27
CA ALA A 261 7.13 -4.86 27.07
C ALA A 261 7.93 -4.72 25.77
N VAL A 262 7.26 -4.37 24.66
CA VAL A 262 7.93 -4.14 23.37
C VAL A 262 8.88 -2.96 23.42
N TRP A 263 8.50 -1.86 24.08
CA TRP A 263 9.38 -0.71 24.29
C TRP A 263 10.70 -1.14 24.97
N LEU A 264 10.61 -1.91 26.06
CA LEU A 264 11.78 -2.37 26.81
C LEU A 264 12.69 -3.29 25.98
N VAL A 265 12.11 -4.18 25.18
CA VAL A 265 12.87 -5.08 24.28
C VAL A 265 13.58 -4.28 23.19
N LEU A 266 12.89 -3.31 22.56
CA LEU A 266 13.48 -2.46 21.53
C LEU A 266 14.61 -1.62 22.08
N GLU A 267 14.43 -1.03 23.27
CA GLU A 267 15.46 -0.21 23.91
C GLU A 267 16.78 -0.98 24.09
N ARG A 268 16.70 -2.23 24.56
CA ARG A 268 17.88 -3.09 24.76
C ARG A 268 18.50 -3.57 23.46
N THR A 269 17.70 -3.85 22.43
CA THR A 269 18.17 -4.46 21.18
C THR A 269 18.58 -3.45 20.11
N PHE A 270 18.09 -2.20 20.19
CA PHE A 270 18.27 -1.20 19.15
C PHE A 270 19.73 -0.88 18.87
N ILE A 271 20.53 -0.61 19.91
CA ILE A 271 21.97 -0.34 19.73
C ILE A 271 22.62 -1.53 19.05
N GLY A 272 22.42 -2.75 19.57
CA GLY A 272 23.01 -3.96 19.00
C GLY A 272 22.65 -4.18 17.53
N ILE A 273 21.40 -3.95 17.11
CA ILE A 273 20.96 -4.15 15.71
C ILE A 273 21.46 -3.04 14.78
N VAL A 274 21.51 -1.79 15.26
CA VAL A 274 21.96 -0.64 14.46
C VAL A 274 23.47 -0.58 14.35
N THR A 275 24.20 -0.96 15.40
CA THR A 275 25.68 -0.97 15.42
C THR A 275 26.27 -2.26 14.89
N THR A 276 25.51 -3.37 14.82
CA THR A 276 25.94 -4.54 14.05
C THR A 276 25.95 -4.20 12.57
N LYS A 277 27.09 -3.66 12.12
CA LYS A 277 27.50 -3.78 10.73
C LYS A 277 27.43 -5.27 10.44
N ALA A 278 26.51 -5.68 9.56
CA ALA A 278 26.50 -7.04 9.06
C ALA A 278 27.94 -7.36 8.67
N GLY A 279 28.47 -8.44 9.25
CA GLY A 279 29.82 -8.90 8.94
C GLY A 279 29.89 -9.08 7.44
N HIS A 280 30.37 -8.06 6.74
CA HIS A 280 30.93 -8.23 5.43
C HIS A 280 32.21 -8.99 5.73
N THR A 281 32.13 -10.32 5.76
CA THR A 281 33.27 -11.13 5.37
C THR A 281 33.74 -10.50 4.07
N LYS A 282 34.86 -9.76 4.14
CA LYS A 282 35.47 -9.07 3.00
C LYS A 282 35.58 -10.13 1.93
N ARG A 283 34.63 -10.13 0.98
CA ARG A 283 34.78 -10.94 -0.20
C ARG A 283 36.03 -10.38 -0.85
N LYS A 284 37.05 -11.22 -1.08
CA LYS A 284 38.04 -10.90 -2.12
C LYS A 284 37.20 -10.45 -3.30
N ASN A 285 37.29 -9.17 -3.67
CA ASN A 285 36.68 -8.65 -4.89
C ASN A 285 37.42 -9.36 -6.03
N ILE A 286 37.03 -10.60 -6.30
CA ILE A 286 37.37 -11.26 -7.55
C ILE A 286 36.53 -10.49 -8.55
N ILE A 287 37.16 -9.50 -9.18
CA ILE A 287 36.64 -8.80 -10.34
C ILE A 287 36.48 -9.90 -11.39
N LYS A 288 35.29 -10.53 -11.43
CA LYS A 288 34.93 -11.40 -12.53
C LYS A 288 34.91 -10.52 -13.76
N ALA A 289 35.59 -10.95 -14.82
CA ALA A 289 35.59 -10.26 -16.10
C ALA A 289 34.16 -9.84 -16.46
N ALA A 290 33.93 -8.53 -16.60
CA ALA A 290 32.63 -8.00 -16.94
C ALA A 290 32.27 -8.56 -18.32
N LYS A 291 31.19 -9.34 -18.41
CA LYS A 291 30.66 -9.76 -19.71
C LYS A 291 30.18 -8.51 -20.44
N ALA A 292 30.59 -8.34 -21.69
CA ALA A 292 30.09 -7.28 -22.55
C ALA A 292 28.56 -7.37 -22.62
N GLN A 293 27.88 -6.30 -22.18
CA GLN A 293 26.43 -6.13 -22.29
C GLN A 293 26.16 -4.84 -23.06
N SER A 294 25.05 -4.80 -23.79
CA SER A 294 24.61 -3.55 -24.39
C SER A 294 24.29 -2.51 -23.30
N GLN A 295 24.48 -1.23 -23.61
CA GLN A 295 24.21 -0.12 -22.68
C GLN A 295 22.78 -0.19 -22.12
N ASP A 296 21.80 -0.46 -22.99
CA ASP A 296 20.39 -0.62 -22.63
C ASP A 296 20.15 -1.79 -21.66
N ALA A 297 20.79 -2.94 -21.88
CA ALA A 297 20.67 -4.10 -21.01
C ALA A 297 21.33 -3.86 -19.65
N ALA A 298 22.48 -3.18 -19.62
CA ALA A 298 23.18 -2.83 -18.40
C ALA A 298 22.36 -1.86 -17.53
N LEU A 299 21.75 -0.84 -18.15
CA LEU A 299 20.84 0.10 -17.47
C LEU A 299 19.61 -0.62 -16.94
N LEU A 300 18.98 -1.49 -17.74
CA LEU A 300 17.83 -2.28 -17.28
C LEU A 300 18.21 -3.19 -16.10
N GLN A 301 19.35 -3.87 -16.18
CA GLN A 301 19.85 -4.73 -15.11
C GLN A 301 20.14 -3.93 -13.83
N LYS A 302 20.65 -2.69 -13.96
CA LYS A 302 20.84 -1.77 -12.84
C LYS A 302 19.50 -1.49 -12.14
N GLU A 303 18.43 -1.21 -12.88
CA GLU A 303 17.11 -0.95 -12.29
C GLU A 303 16.55 -2.19 -11.56
N PHE A 304 16.66 -3.39 -12.15
CA PHE A 304 16.28 -4.64 -11.47
C PHE A 304 17.11 -4.91 -10.21
N LYS A 305 18.42 -4.66 -10.26
CA LYS A 305 19.29 -4.76 -9.08
C LYS A 305 18.88 -3.76 -8.00
N ARG A 306 18.46 -2.56 -8.38
CA ARG A 306 17.98 -1.55 -7.42
C ARG A 306 16.66 -1.96 -6.78
N LEU A 307 15.74 -2.52 -7.55
CA LEU A 307 14.50 -3.09 -7.03
C LEU A 307 14.81 -4.22 -6.03
N ALA A 308 15.61 -5.20 -6.42
CA ALA A 308 15.98 -6.32 -5.56
C ALA A 308 16.76 -5.90 -4.29
N ALA A 309 17.46 -4.77 -4.34
CA ALA A 309 18.18 -4.22 -3.19
C ALA A 309 17.25 -3.56 -2.16
N SER A 310 16.01 -3.21 -2.50
CA SER A 310 15.08 -2.48 -1.61
C SER A 310 13.80 -3.26 -1.34
N ALA A 311 13.63 -3.76 -0.12
CA ALA A 311 12.39 -4.42 0.30
C ALA A 311 11.18 -3.50 0.22
N VAL A 312 11.36 -2.23 0.61
CA VAL A 312 10.29 -1.24 0.60
C VAL A 312 9.84 -0.96 -0.83
N TYR A 313 10.78 -0.84 -1.77
CA TYR A 313 10.45 -0.61 -3.17
C TYR A 313 9.73 -1.83 -3.79
N MET A 314 10.21 -3.05 -3.54
CA MET A 314 9.54 -4.28 -4.00
C MET A 314 8.10 -4.39 -3.49
N LEU A 315 7.89 -4.24 -2.18
CA LEU A 315 6.58 -4.51 -1.57
C LEU A 315 5.55 -3.42 -1.80
N ASN A 316 5.96 -2.19 -2.09
CA ASN A 316 5.01 -1.08 -2.25
C ASN A 316 4.82 -0.67 -3.70
N CYS A 317 5.78 -0.98 -4.58
CA CYS A 317 5.68 -0.63 -6.00
C CYS A 317 5.56 -1.84 -6.93
N SER A 318 5.66 -3.08 -6.45
CA SER A 318 5.47 -4.28 -7.29
C SER A 318 4.55 -5.34 -6.67
N LEU A 319 3.77 -5.00 -5.64
CA LEU A 319 2.85 -5.96 -5.03
C LEU A 319 1.73 -6.40 -5.99
N GLY A 320 1.30 -5.48 -6.88
CA GLY A 320 0.34 -5.78 -7.94
C GLY A 320 0.78 -6.92 -8.86
N THR A 321 2.09 -7.06 -9.13
CA THR A 321 2.65 -8.21 -9.88
C THR A 321 2.29 -9.55 -9.23
N LEU A 322 2.42 -9.65 -7.91
CA LEU A 322 2.07 -10.88 -7.18
C LEU A 322 0.56 -11.07 -7.08
N ILE A 323 -0.19 -9.99 -6.86
CA ILE A 323 -1.65 -10.01 -6.77
C ILE A 323 -2.25 -10.46 -8.10
N MET A 324 -1.76 -9.98 -9.25
CA MET A 324 -2.25 -10.42 -10.57
C MET A 324 -2.05 -11.92 -10.79
N ILE A 325 -0.90 -12.48 -10.41
CA ILE A 325 -0.65 -13.93 -10.48
C ILE A 325 -1.61 -14.68 -9.55
N ALA A 326 -1.78 -14.22 -8.31
CA ALA A 326 -2.71 -14.83 -7.36
C ALA A 326 -4.16 -14.76 -7.85
N MET A 327 -4.59 -13.63 -8.42
CA MET A 327 -5.91 -13.46 -9.03
C MET A 327 -6.09 -14.41 -10.21
N ALA A 328 -5.07 -14.61 -11.03
CA ALA A 328 -5.13 -15.56 -12.15
C ALA A 328 -5.35 -16.99 -11.63
N VAL A 329 -4.63 -17.41 -10.58
CA VAL A 329 -4.83 -18.72 -9.93
C VAL A 329 -6.24 -18.83 -9.34
N VAL A 330 -6.73 -17.79 -8.65
CA VAL A 330 -8.10 -17.78 -8.09
C VAL A 330 -9.15 -17.86 -9.20
N CYS A 331 -8.94 -17.18 -10.32
CA CYS A 331 -9.81 -17.23 -11.48
C CYS A 331 -9.81 -18.63 -12.11
N LEU A 332 -8.67 -19.32 -12.19
CA LEU A 332 -8.62 -20.72 -12.65
C LEU A 332 -9.44 -21.67 -11.75
N VAL A 333 -9.51 -21.40 -10.44
CA VAL A 333 -10.22 -22.27 -9.49
C VAL A 333 -11.71 -21.90 -9.35
N LYS A 334 -12.05 -20.61 -9.41
CA LYS A 334 -13.39 -20.08 -9.10
C LYS A 334 -13.99 -19.19 -10.19
N GLY A 335 -13.36 -19.08 -11.35
CA GLY A 335 -13.76 -18.18 -12.43
C GLY A 335 -15.20 -18.41 -12.86
N GLN A 336 -15.56 -19.67 -13.11
CA GLN A 336 -16.93 -20.02 -13.51
C GLN A 336 -17.97 -19.62 -12.46
N TYR A 337 -17.69 -19.84 -11.18
CA TYR A 337 -18.58 -19.44 -10.09
C TYR A 337 -18.80 -17.93 -10.07
N VAL A 338 -17.76 -17.13 -10.32
CA VAL A 338 -17.86 -15.67 -10.37
C VAL A 338 -18.66 -15.22 -11.60
N VAL A 339 -18.42 -15.81 -12.76
CA VAL A 339 -19.19 -15.52 -13.99
C VAL A 339 -20.67 -15.86 -13.78
N ASP A 340 -20.97 -17.04 -13.24
CA ASP A 340 -22.34 -17.46 -12.93
C ASP A 340 -23.02 -16.53 -11.92
N MET A 341 -22.29 -16.06 -10.90
CA MET A 341 -22.82 -15.12 -9.91
C MET A 341 -23.18 -13.78 -10.56
N ILE A 342 -22.31 -13.24 -11.41
CA ILE A 342 -22.51 -11.95 -12.08
C ILE A 342 -23.65 -12.04 -13.11
N THR A 343 -23.65 -13.07 -13.96
CA THR A 343 -24.70 -13.25 -14.99
C THR A 343 -26.09 -13.46 -14.41
N LYS A 344 -26.20 -14.09 -13.23
CA LYS A 344 -27.47 -14.34 -12.55
C LYS A 344 -27.92 -13.16 -11.68
N THR A 345 -27.13 -12.10 -11.54
CA THR A 345 -27.51 -10.92 -10.75
C THR A 345 -28.39 -10.00 -11.60
N PRO A 346 -29.69 -9.82 -11.25
CA PRO A 346 -30.61 -9.02 -12.03
C PRO A 346 -30.22 -7.53 -12.01
N GLY A 347 -30.41 -6.85 -13.13
CA GLY A 347 -30.16 -5.41 -13.27
C GLY A 347 -28.74 -5.00 -13.67
N LEU A 348 -27.83 -5.95 -13.89
CA LEU A 348 -26.50 -5.67 -14.45
C LEU A 348 -26.56 -5.55 -15.98
N PRO A 349 -25.91 -4.53 -16.58
CA PRO A 349 -25.79 -4.42 -18.04
C PRO A 349 -25.08 -5.62 -18.69
N ASP A 350 -25.48 -5.97 -19.91
CA ASP A 350 -24.98 -7.15 -20.65
C ASP A 350 -23.44 -7.18 -20.86
N GLY A 351 -22.75 -6.03 -20.83
CA GLY A 351 -21.29 -5.92 -20.96
C GLY A 351 -20.49 -5.89 -19.65
N VAL A 352 -21.13 -6.03 -18.49
CA VAL A 352 -20.47 -5.87 -17.17
C VAL A 352 -19.32 -6.84 -16.96
N LEU A 353 -19.42 -8.07 -17.45
CA LEU A 353 -18.35 -9.06 -17.30
C LEU A 353 -17.04 -8.63 -17.98
N ILE A 354 -17.14 -8.15 -19.22
CA ILE A 354 -16.00 -7.78 -20.06
C ILE A 354 -15.32 -6.54 -19.48
N ILE A 355 -16.13 -5.53 -19.14
CA ILE A 355 -15.63 -4.28 -18.57
C ILE A 355 -15.11 -4.51 -17.15
N GLY A 356 -15.81 -5.33 -16.36
CA GLY A 356 -15.37 -5.78 -15.04
C GLY A 356 -14.02 -6.48 -15.08
N ALA A 357 -13.77 -7.32 -16.08
CA ALA A 357 -12.47 -7.97 -16.27
C ALA A 357 -11.37 -6.94 -16.61
N CYS A 358 -11.62 -6.00 -17.53
CA CYS A 358 -10.69 -4.90 -17.84
C CYS A 358 -10.36 -4.08 -16.58
N ILE A 359 -11.38 -3.74 -15.79
CA ILE A 359 -11.24 -3.00 -14.53
C ILE A 359 -10.42 -3.81 -13.53
N ALA A 360 -10.69 -5.10 -13.37
CA ALA A 360 -9.99 -5.95 -12.43
C ALA A 360 -8.48 -6.00 -12.72
N VAL A 361 -8.10 -6.14 -14.00
CA VAL A 361 -6.69 -6.15 -14.38
C VAL A 361 -6.06 -4.76 -14.25
N CYS A 362 -6.75 -3.70 -14.67
CA CYS A 362 -6.26 -2.32 -14.48
C CYS A 362 -6.12 -1.96 -12.99
N ALA A 363 -7.05 -2.39 -12.14
CA ALA A 363 -7.00 -2.18 -10.70
C ALA A 363 -5.82 -2.94 -10.07
N ALA A 364 -5.61 -4.21 -10.44
CA ALA A 364 -4.45 -4.96 -9.95
C ALA A 364 -3.12 -4.36 -10.44
N ALA A 365 -3.06 -3.92 -11.69
CA ALA A 365 -1.89 -3.23 -12.26
C ALA A 365 -1.65 -1.84 -11.65
N SER A 366 -2.70 -1.15 -11.19
CA SER A 366 -2.58 0.17 -10.54
C SER A 366 -1.74 0.14 -9.26
N MET A 367 -1.60 -1.04 -8.63
CA MET A 367 -0.80 -1.26 -7.43
C MET A 367 0.71 -1.35 -7.73
N ASN A 368 1.11 -1.23 -9.00
CA ASN A 368 2.50 -1.22 -9.42
C ASN A 368 2.98 0.18 -9.79
N ASP A 369 3.49 0.94 -8.82
CA ASP A 369 3.99 2.30 -9.07
C ASP A 369 5.52 2.39 -9.18
N LEU A 370 6.15 1.51 -9.98
CA LEU A 370 7.62 1.43 -10.07
C LEU A 370 8.27 2.73 -10.55
N THR A 371 7.67 3.44 -11.50
CA THR A 371 8.29 4.65 -12.06
C THR A 371 8.11 5.88 -11.17
N ALA A 372 7.10 5.89 -10.31
CA ALA A 372 6.71 7.03 -9.48
C ALA A 372 7.75 7.47 -8.43
N PRO A 373 8.58 6.58 -7.86
CA PRO A 373 9.73 6.97 -7.04
C PRO A 373 11.10 6.79 -7.73
N SER A 374 11.14 6.31 -8.98
CA SER A 374 12.34 5.74 -9.61
C SER A 374 13.55 6.69 -9.79
N ILE A 375 13.32 7.99 -10.01
CA ILE A 375 14.37 9.02 -10.10
C ILE A 375 14.72 9.50 -8.70
N SER A 376 13.71 9.67 -7.84
CA SER A 376 13.93 10.07 -6.45
C SER A 376 14.79 9.08 -5.66
N LEU A 377 14.69 7.78 -5.98
CA LEU A 377 15.52 6.73 -5.40
C LEU A 377 17.00 6.84 -5.78
N GLU A 378 17.37 7.55 -6.86
CA GLU A 378 18.77 7.85 -7.16
C GLU A 378 19.36 8.79 -6.10
N GLY A 379 18.59 9.77 -5.62
CA GLY A 379 18.98 10.70 -4.57
C GLY A 379 20.34 11.35 -4.85
N LYS A 380 21.26 11.27 -3.88
CA LYS A 380 22.63 11.81 -3.99
C LYS A 380 23.48 11.19 -5.11
N ASN A 381 23.07 10.04 -5.65
CA ASN A 381 23.81 9.36 -6.72
C ASN A 381 23.29 9.73 -8.13
N LEU A 382 22.36 10.68 -8.24
CA LEU A 382 21.81 11.11 -9.52
C LEU A 382 22.90 11.56 -10.50
N TRP A 383 23.90 12.30 -10.02
CA TRP A 383 25.02 12.78 -10.83
C TRP A 383 25.83 11.63 -11.47
N ILE A 384 25.95 10.48 -10.79
CA ILE A 384 26.68 9.30 -11.32
C ILE A 384 25.95 8.77 -12.56
N VAL A 385 24.62 8.72 -12.52
CA VAL A 385 23.82 8.23 -13.64
C VAL A 385 23.87 9.22 -14.80
N ARG A 386 23.91 10.53 -14.50
CA ARG A 386 24.03 11.60 -15.49
C ARG A 386 25.41 11.65 -16.17
N SER A 387 26.48 11.25 -15.49
CA SER A 387 27.83 11.22 -16.06
C SER A 387 28.12 9.98 -16.91
N LEU A 388 27.17 9.04 -17.02
CA LEU A 388 27.35 7.86 -17.87
C LEU A 388 27.36 8.25 -19.36
N PRO A 389 28.15 7.58 -20.21
CA PRO A 389 28.21 7.84 -21.65
C PRO A 389 26.98 7.24 -22.37
N VAL A 390 25.78 7.66 -21.96
CA VAL A 390 24.47 7.25 -22.49
C VAL A 390 23.56 8.46 -22.57
N THR A 391 22.57 8.42 -23.45
CA THR A 391 21.58 9.51 -23.54
C THR A 391 20.65 9.51 -22.33
N SER A 392 20.21 10.70 -21.90
CA SER A 392 19.20 10.88 -20.86
C SER A 392 17.92 10.06 -21.10
N TRP A 393 17.52 9.94 -22.38
CA TRP A 393 16.39 9.10 -22.77
C TRP A 393 16.63 7.60 -22.50
N GLN A 394 17.83 7.07 -22.70
CA GLN A 394 18.12 5.66 -22.38
C GLN A 394 17.97 5.37 -20.88
N ILE A 395 18.38 6.31 -20.02
CA ILE A 395 18.21 6.21 -18.57
C ILE A 395 16.72 6.15 -18.21
N LEU A 396 15.92 7.09 -18.72
CA LEU A 396 14.47 7.13 -18.48
C LEU A 396 13.77 5.89 -19.07
N ARG A 397 14.17 5.46 -20.26
CA ARG A 397 13.63 4.27 -20.95
C ARG A 397 13.91 2.99 -20.17
N ALA A 398 15.06 2.85 -19.51
CA ALA A 398 15.37 1.69 -18.68
C ALA A 398 14.38 1.55 -17.51
N LYS A 399 14.04 2.68 -16.87
CA LYS A 399 13.04 2.74 -15.79
C LYS A 399 11.63 2.35 -16.28
N LEU A 400 11.24 2.88 -17.44
CA LEU A 400 9.96 2.51 -18.10
C LEU A 400 9.92 1.03 -18.45
N ARG A 401 10.98 0.49 -19.05
CA ARG A 401 11.07 -0.92 -19.44
C ARG A 401 10.95 -1.85 -18.24
N MET A 402 11.61 -1.54 -17.12
CA MET A 402 11.50 -2.34 -15.90
C MET A 402 10.04 -2.41 -15.43
N HIS A 403 9.33 -1.27 -15.41
CA HIS A 403 7.92 -1.25 -15.02
C HIS A 403 7.06 -2.07 -15.97
N VAL A 404 7.20 -1.86 -17.28
CA VAL A 404 6.41 -2.59 -18.28
C VAL A 404 6.67 -4.09 -18.17
N ILE A 405 7.92 -4.54 -18.06
CA ILE A 405 8.24 -5.98 -17.93
C ILE A 405 7.58 -6.58 -16.68
N LEU A 406 7.71 -5.93 -15.52
CA LEU A 406 7.22 -6.46 -14.25
C LEU A 406 5.68 -6.45 -14.13
N THR A 407 5.02 -5.53 -14.82
CA THR A 407 3.56 -5.35 -14.69
C THR A 407 2.81 -5.99 -15.86
N LEU A 408 3.31 -5.86 -17.09
CA LEU A 408 2.63 -6.35 -18.29
C LEU A 408 2.59 -7.87 -18.36
N ILE A 409 3.68 -8.56 -17.98
CA ILE A 409 3.71 -10.03 -18.07
C ILE A 409 2.63 -10.66 -17.17
N PRO A 410 2.53 -10.32 -15.86
CA PRO A 410 1.44 -10.80 -15.02
C PRO A 410 0.05 -10.33 -15.47
N ALA A 411 -0.08 -9.09 -15.96
CA ALA A 411 -1.35 -8.56 -16.45
C ALA A 411 -1.87 -9.40 -17.62
N LEU A 412 -1.01 -9.70 -18.60
CA LEU A 412 -1.34 -10.56 -19.73
C LEU A 412 -1.74 -11.98 -19.30
N ILE A 413 -1.04 -12.56 -18.32
CA ILE A 413 -1.42 -13.88 -17.79
C ILE A 413 -2.82 -13.82 -17.19
N LEU A 414 -3.13 -12.79 -16.40
CA LEU A 414 -4.45 -12.60 -15.82
C LEU A 414 -5.53 -12.36 -16.88
N ASP A 415 -5.25 -11.52 -17.89
CA ASP A 415 -6.17 -11.24 -18.99
C ASP A 415 -6.49 -12.50 -19.79
N ILE A 416 -5.47 -13.29 -20.15
CA ILE A 416 -5.64 -14.56 -20.89
C ILE A 416 -6.49 -15.53 -20.07
N VAL A 417 -6.25 -15.64 -18.76
CA VAL A 417 -7.07 -16.50 -17.89
C VAL A 417 -8.52 -16.00 -17.85
N MET A 418 -8.74 -14.69 -17.70
CA MET A 418 -10.09 -14.12 -17.67
C MET A 418 -10.84 -14.29 -19.00
N LEU A 419 -10.14 -14.21 -20.15
CA LEU A 419 -10.73 -14.43 -21.48
C LEU A 419 -11.37 -15.82 -21.62
N VAL A 420 -10.76 -16.85 -21.02
CA VAL A 420 -11.28 -18.22 -21.08
C VAL A 420 -12.64 -18.35 -20.40
N PHE A 421 -12.89 -17.59 -19.32
CA PHE A 421 -14.13 -17.66 -18.56
C PHE A 421 -15.20 -16.66 -19.01
N VAL A 422 -14.79 -15.46 -19.46
CA VAL A 422 -15.73 -14.42 -19.91
C VAL A 422 -16.30 -14.72 -21.30
N THR A 423 -15.58 -15.49 -22.12
CA THR A 423 -15.96 -15.86 -23.50
C THR A 423 -16.51 -14.68 -24.33
N PRO A 424 -15.75 -13.58 -24.48
CA PRO A 424 -16.21 -12.41 -25.22
C PRO A 424 -16.26 -12.65 -26.73
N SER A 425 -16.93 -11.74 -27.45
CA SER A 425 -16.80 -11.64 -28.92
C SER A 425 -15.34 -11.37 -29.31
N LEU A 426 -14.96 -11.63 -30.57
CA LEU A 426 -13.57 -11.41 -31.04
C LEU A 426 -13.12 -9.96 -30.80
N VAL A 427 -13.98 -8.98 -31.10
CA VAL A 427 -13.67 -7.56 -30.95
C VAL A 427 -13.51 -7.21 -29.48
N ASP A 428 -14.44 -7.65 -28.63
CA ASP A 428 -14.38 -7.37 -27.19
C ASP A 428 -13.19 -8.06 -26.52
N GLY A 429 -12.84 -9.28 -26.94
CA GLY A 429 -11.66 -10.00 -26.45
C GLY A 429 -10.36 -9.29 -26.81
N VAL A 430 -10.26 -8.72 -28.02
CA VAL A 430 -9.11 -7.89 -28.42
C VAL A 430 -9.04 -6.61 -27.56
N MET A 431 -10.16 -5.92 -27.34
CA MET A 431 -10.18 -4.72 -26.50
C MET A 431 -9.84 -5.04 -25.04
N MET A 432 -10.32 -6.18 -24.53
CA MET A 432 -10.04 -6.68 -23.19
C MET A 432 -8.55 -6.93 -22.95
N LEU A 433 -7.79 -7.32 -23.99
CA LEU A 433 -6.33 -7.42 -23.92
C LEU A 433 -5.64 -6.06 -24.09
N LEU A 434 -6.11 -5.22 -25.02
CA LEU A 434 -5.44 -3.97 -25.35
C LEU A 434 -5.54 -2.92 -24.24
N ILE A 435 -6.70 -2.79 -23.58
CA ILE A 435 -6.91 -1.78 -22.55
C ILE A 435 -5.91 -1.94 -21.40
N PRO A 436 -5.77 -3.10 -20.75
CA PRO A 436 -4.78 -3.29 -19.69
C PRO A 436 -3.35 -3.09 -20.19
N CYS A 437 -3.01 -3.55 -21.40
CA CYS A 437 -1.67 -3.34 -21.98
C CYS A 437 -1.32 -1.86 -22.13
N LEU A 438 -2.25 -1.07 -22.68
CA LEU A 438 -2.08 0.37 -22.86
C LEU A 438 -2.05 1.08 -21.52
N TYR A 439 -2.90 0.66 -20.58
CA TYR A 439 -2.95 1.19 -19.23
C TYR A 439 -1.62 0.98 -18.49
N VAL A 440 -1.01 -0.21 -18.54
CA VAL A 440 0.32 -0.47 -17.95
C VAL A 440 1.38 0.46 -18.52
N CYS A 441 1.33 0.76 -19.81
CA CYS A 441 2.25 1.74 -20.41
C CYS A 441 1.95 3.17 -19.91
N LEU A 442 0.67 3.53 -19.85
CA LEU A 442 0.22 4.84 -19.40
C LEU A 442 0.62 5.12 -17.94
N THR A 443 0.39 4.18 -17.02
CA THR A 443 0.77 4.33 -15.60
C THR A 443 2.29 4.45 -15.45
N ALA A 444 3.07 3.67 -16.21
CA ALA A 444 4.52 3.81 -16.27
C ALA A 444 4.95 5.24 -16.66
N TYR A 445 4.30 5.81 -17.68
CA TYR A 445 4.61 7.16 -18.16
C TYR A 445 4.18 8.25 -17.19
N ILE A 446 2.97 8.16 -16.64
CA ILE A 446 2.45 9.13 -15.67
C ILE A 446 3.33 9.12 -14.42
N GLY A 447 3.63 7.94 -13.86
CA GLY A 447 4.49 7.81 -12.69
C GLY A 447 5.86 8.46 -12.91
N LEU A 448 6.49 8.22 -14.07
CA LEU A 448 7.79 8.83 -14.38
C LEU A 448 7.68 10.36 -14.57
N ALA A 449 6.64 10.83 -15.26
CA ALA A 449 6.43 12.24 -15.51
C ALA A 449 6.18 13.02 -14.21
N VAL A 450 5.39 12.43 -13.30
CA VAL A 450 5.15 12.98 -11.96
C VAL A 450 6.45 12.98 -11.15
N ASN A 451 7.25 11.91 -11.22
CA ASN A 451 8.51 11.87 -10.49
C ASN A 451 9.54 12.90 -10.97
N LEU A 452 9.59 13.16 -12.28
CA LEU A 452 10.41 14.23 -12.87
C LEU A 452 9.97 15.62 -12.41
N LYS A 453 8.66 15.86 -12.28
CA LYS A 453 8.11 17.15 -11.85
C LYS A 453 8.18 17.38 -10.34
N MET A 454 8.17 16.31 -9.54
CA MET A 454 8.15 16.37 -8.08
C MET A 454 9.18 15.43 -7.43
N PRO A 455 10.47 15.48 -7.81
CA PRO A 455 11.47 14.57 -7.27
C PRO A 455 11.69 14.83 -5.78
N LYS A 456 12.04 13.77 -5.04
CA LYS A 456 12.47 13.80 -3.64
C LYS A 456 13.89 13.23 -3.59
N LEU A 457 14.90 14.07 -3.85
CA LEU A 457 16.31 13.66 -3.86
C LEU A 457 16.94 13.66 -2.45
N ASP A 458 16.47 14.54 -1.57
CA ASP A 458 16.90 14.63 -0.17
C ASP A 458 16.04 13.75 0.73
N TRP A 459 16.49 12.51 0.95
CA TRP A 459 15.81 11.54 1.79
C TRP A 459 16.75 10.72 2.67
N THR A 460 16.27 10.37 3.86
CA THR A 460 16.99 9.58 4.87
C THR A 460 16.59 8.10 4.87
N SER A 461 15.35 7.79 4.47
CA SER A 461 14.85 6.42 4.28
C SER A 461 14.16 6.25 2.93
N GLU A 462 14.27 5.07 2.33
CA GLU A 462 13.60 4.77 1.06
C GLU A 462 12.07 4.80 1.19
N ALA A 463 11.54 4.43 2.36
CA ALA A 463 10.11 4.54 2.68
C ALA A 463 9.58 5.97 2.54
N SER A 464 10.40 6.98 2.84
CA SER A 464 9.99 8.38 2.69
C SER A 464 9.80 8.82 1.23
N VAL A 465 10.45 8.12 0.29
CA VAL A 465 10.32 8.37 -1.15
C VAL A 465 9.21 7.50 -1.74
N VAL A 466 9.18 6.22 -1.36
CA VAL A 466 8.27 5.22 -1.93
C VAL A 466 6.85 5.37 -1.39
N LYS A 467 6.64 5.64 -0.09
CA LYS A 467 5.30 5.71 0.51
C LYS A 467 4.79 7.13 0.77
N GLN A 468 5.70 8.06 1.06
CA GLN A 468 5.36 9.38 1.62
C GLN A 468 5.67 10.54 0.66
N SER A 469 6.06 10.25 -0.58
CA SER A 469 6.29 11.32 -1.54
C SER A 469 4.97 11.77 -2.17
N MET A 470 4.80 13.09 -2.30
CA MET A 470 3.66 13.65 -3.03
C MET A 470 3.62 13.18 -4.48
N GLY A 471 4.78 12.91 -5.09
CA GLY A 471 4.85 12.36 -6.44
C GLY A 471 4.19 10.97 -6.53
N VAL A 472 4.48 10.07 -5.58
CA VAL A 472 3.82 8.76 -5.55
C VAL A 472 2.33 8.89 -5.26
N LEU A 473 1.93 9.78 -4.34
CA LEU A 473 0.50 10.04 -4.08
C LEU A 473 -0.24 10.49 -5.35
N VAL A 474 0.30 11.45 -6.10
CA VAL A 474 -0.31 11.93 -7.34
C VAL A 474 -0.38 10.84 -8.40
N ALA A 475 0.64 9.98 -8.50
CA ALA A 475 0.62 8.83 -9.39
C ALA A 475 -0.50 7.83 -9.03
N ILE A 476 -0.60 7.45 -7.75
CA ILE A 476 -1.66 6.57 -7.25
C ILE A 476 -3.05 7.17 -7.54
N LEU A 477 -3.26 8.45 -7.24
CA LEU A 477 -4.53 9.12 -7.50
C LEU A 477 -4.87 9.17 -8.98
N SER A 478 -3.87 9.37 -9.86
CA SER A 478 -4.10 9.33 -11.30
C SER A 478 -4.56 7.96 -11.80
N ASN A 479 -4.06 6.89 -11.19
CA ASN A 479 -4.50 5.52 -11.50
C ASN A 479 -5.97 5.31 -11.06
N PHE A 480 -6.35 5.80 -9.87
CA PHE A 480 -7.75 5.75 -9.41
C PHE A 480 -8.69 6.55 -10.32
N VAL A 481 -8.29 7.76 -10.71
CA VAL A 481 -9.10 8.59 -11.64
C VAL A 481 -9.33 7.85 -12.95
N TYR A 482 -8.33 7.18 -13.51
CA TYR A 482 -8.49 6.38 -14.72
C TYR A 482 -9.54 5.28 -14.54
N ILE A 483 -9.46 4.51 -13.44
CA ILE A 483 -10.42 3.42 -13.16
C ILE A 483 -11.83 3.97 -12.97
N ILE A 484 -11.99 5.07 -12.21
CA ILE A 484 -13.29 5.72 -11.98
C ILE A 484 -13.89 6.19 -13.30
N VAL A 485 -13.09 6.85 -14.16
CA VAL A 485 -13.54 7.29 -15.49
C VAL A 485 -14.01 6.10 -16.32
N LEU A 486 -13.29 4.97 -16.27
CA LEU A 486 -13.65 3.77 -17.01
C LEU A 486 -14.94 3.13 -16.49
N VAL A 487 -15.18 3.14 -15.18
CA VAL A 487 -16.41 2.63 -14.55
C VAL A 487 -17.60 3.56 -14.78
N VAL A 488 -17.49 4.82 -14.36
CA VAL A 488 -18.58 5.80 -14.41
C VAL A 488 -18.92 6.14 -15.86
N GLY A 489 -17.92 6.22 -16.73
CA GLY A 489 -18.14 6.40 -18.17
C GLY A 489 -18.99 5.28 -18.75
N TYR A 490 -18.77 4.02 -18.35
CA TYR A 490 -19.60 2.92 -18.83
C TYR A 490 -21.01 2.98 -18.27
N LEU A 491 -21.17 3.30 -16.99
CA LEU A 491 -22.50 3.42 -16.39
C LEU A 491 -23.34 4.53 -17.02
N LEU A 492 -22.73 5.65 -17.41
CA LEU A 492 -23.42 6.79 -18.01
C LEU A 492 -23.66 6.62 -19.52
N PHE A 493 -22.69 6.08 -20.25
CA PHE A 493 -22.71 6.06 -21.72
C PHE A 493 -22.91 4.66 -22.33
N GLY A 494 -22.68 3.60 -21.55
CA GLY A 494 -22.73 2.22 -22.03
C GLY A 494 -24.11 1.78 -22.52
N GLY A 495 -25.19 2.33 -21.94
CA GLY A 495 -26.55 2.12 -22.43
C GLY A 495 -26.83 2.74 -23.80
N PHE A 496 -26.10 3.79 -24.19
CA PHE A 496 -26.26 4.46 -25.49
C PHE A 496 -25.34 3.90 -26.57
N THR A 497 -24.09 3.59 -26.22
CA THR A 497 -23.06 3.16 -27.19
C THR A 497 -22.96 1.64 -27.33
N GLY A 498 -23.46 0.88 -26.35
CA GLY A 498 -23.13 -0.52 -26.19
C GLY A 498 -21.71 -0.73 -25.65
N ALA A 499 -21.43 -1.94 -25.13
CA ALA A 499 -20.18 -2.27 -24.46
C ALA A 499 -18.97 -2.23 -25.42
N THR A 500 -19.12 -2.79 -26.63
CA THR A 500 -18.04 -2.88 -27.62
C THR A 500 -17.55 -1.51 -28.08
N MET A 501 -18.46 -0.58 -28.39
CA MET A 501 -18.10 0.76 -28.82
C MET A 501 -17.47 1.56 -27.67
N TYR A 502 -17.98 1.40 -26.45
CA TYR A 502 -17.40 2.03 -25.27
C TYR A 502 -15.95 1.56 -25.03
N LEU A 503 -15.70 0.25 -25.13
CA LEU A 503 -14.36 -0.31 -25.01
C LEU A 503 -13.43 0.17 -26.13
N ALA A 504 -13.91 0.28 -27.36
CA ALA A 504 -13.12 0.81 -28.48
C ALA A 504 -12.73 2.29 -28.27
N ILE A 505 -13.68 3.13 -27.84
CA ILE A 505 -13.42 4.54 -27.50
C ILE A 505 -12.42 4.63 -26.35
N SER A 506 -12.63 3.86 -25.28
CA SER A 506 -11.73 3.82 -24.12
C SER A 506 -10.31 3.40 -24.53
N THR A 507 -10.18 2.39 -25.39
CA THR A 507 -8.89 1.93 -25.93
C THR A 507 -8.19 3.05 -26.71
N ALA A 508 -8.91 3.73 -27.60
CA ALA A 508 -8.37 4.82 -28.40
C ALA A 508 -7.91 6.01 -27.52
N LEU A 509 -8.70 6.38 -26.51
CA LEU A 509 -8.36 7.45 -25.57
C LEU A 509 -7.13 7.09 -24.73
N THR A 510 -7.06 5.86 -24.21
CA THR A 510 -5.89 5.38 -23.43
C THR A 510 -4.63 5.34 -24.30
N ALA A 511 -4.74 4.89 -25.56
CA ALA A 511 -3.65 4.92 -26.51
C ALA A 511 -3.16 6.35 -26.79
N ALA A 512 -4.08 7.27 -27.06
CA ALA A 512 -3.77 8.68 -27.30
C ALA A 512 -3.06 9.30 -26.09
N ALA A 513 -3.58 9.08 -24.88
CA ALA A 513 -2.96 9.54 -23.65
C ALA A 513 -1.53 8.97 -23.48
N ALA A 514 -1.35 7.66 -23.71
CA ALA A 514 -0.04 7.02 -23.60
C ALA A 514 0.97 7.59 -24.60
N VAL A 515 0.55 7.85 -25.84
CA VAL A 515 1.38 8.48 -26.88
C VAL A 515 1.76 9.91 -26.49
N LEU A 516 0.81 10.72 -26.03
CA LEU A 516 1.06 12.10 -25.60
C LEU A 516 2.07 12.16 -24.44
N PHE A 517 1.90 11.31 -23.42
CA PHE A 517 2.85 11.23 -22.31
C PHE A 517 4.23 10.75 -22.77
N ARG A 518 4.31 9.79 -23.69
CA ARG A 518 5.58 9.33 -24.26
C ARG A 518 6.30 10.43 -25.05
N ILE A 519 5.58 11.21 -25.85
CA ILE A 519 6.14 12.36 -26.58
C ILE A 519 6.66 13.40 -25.60
N TRP A 520 5.86 13.71 -24.56
CA TRP A 520 6.27 14.65 -23.51
C TRP A 520 7.54 14.19 -22.80
N LEU A 521 7.63 12.91 -22.42
CA LEU A 521 8.80 12.34 -21.76
C LEU A 521 10.06 12.41 -22.63
N LYS A 522 9.96 12.11 -23.93
CA LYS A 522 11.08 12.20 -24.87
C LYS A 522 11.60 13.63 -25.08
N ARG A 523 10.71 14.62 -25.04
CA ARG A 523 11.05 16.03 -25.30
C ARG A 523 11.34 16.77 -23.99
N ARG A 524 10.28 17.13 -23.26
CA ARG A 524 10.37 17.92 -22.02
C ARG A 524 10.88 17.10 -20.84
N GLY A 525 10.53 15.81 -20.77
CA GLY A 525 10.98 14.95 -19.67
C GLY A 525 12.50 14.79 -19.60
N VAL A 526 13.15 14.65 -20.76
CA VAL A 526 14.62 14.64 -20.88
C VAL A 526 15.23 15.97 -20.42
N GLN A 527 14.69 17.10 -20.88
CA GLN A 527 15.17 18.42 -20.46
C GLN A 527 15.04 18.64 -18.95
N VAL A 528 13.90 18.23 -18.37
CA VAL A 528 13.69 18.30 -16.92
C VAL A 528 14.71 17.42 -16.19
N PHE A 529 14.94 16.20 -16.66
CA PHE A 529 15.94 15.30 -16.07
C PHE A 529 17.36 15.88 -16.10
N GLU A 530 17.72 16.56 -17.19
CA GLU A 530 19.03 17.20 -17.34
C GLU A 530 19.19 18.46 -16.46
N ALA A 531 18.08 19.08 -16.06
CA ALA A 531 18.08 20.23 -15.15
C ALA A 531 18.13 19.85 -13.66
N LEU A 532 17.86 18.59 -13.30
CA LEU A 532 17.90 18.05 -11.93
C LEU A 532 19.31 17.68 -11.49
#